data_AF-A0A150KL51-F1
#
_entry.id   AF-A0A150KL51-F1
#
_cell.length_a   1.000
_cell.length_b   1.000
_cell.length_c   1.000
_cell.angle_alpha   90.00
_cell.angle_beta   90.00
_cell.angle_gamma   90.00
#
_symmetry.space_group_name_H-M   'P 1'
#
loop_
_entity.id
_entity.type
_entity.pdbx_description
1 polymer ?
#
loop_
_entity_poly.entity_id
_entity_poly.type
_entity_poly.pdbx_seq_one_letter_code
_entity_poly.pdbx_strand_id
1 'polypeptide(L)'
;MNKTRIGKEINQLSLIEKQLAKLPMTKKYIEEHIESREEFQIRRIKWACRALAVKDEEIMEWKVRRLAGIRDDVDKQVKIALEKEILNYKVGDQDTENKTMAF
;
A
#
# COMPACT_ATOMS: atom_id res chain seq x y z
N MET A 1 -4.34 7.03 0.61
CA MET A 1 -5.40 6.29 1.34
C MET A 1 -6.60 6.10 0.41
N ASN A 2 -7.62 5.30 0.77
CA ASN A 2 -8.91 5.37 0.08
C ASN A 2 -9.88 6.33 0.81
N LYS A 3 -10.87 6.85 0.07
CA LYS A 3 -11.87 7.80 0.60
C LYS A 3 -12.59 7.31 1.85
N THR A 4 -13.02 6.06 1.84
CA THR A 4 -13.75 5.42 2.96
C THR A 4 -12.90 5.34 4.22
N ARG A 5 -11.59 5.05 4.09
CA ARG A 5 -10.67 5.00 5.24
C ARG A 5 -10.48 6.38 5.83
N ILE A 6 -10.34 7.43 5.03
CA ILE A 6 -10.25 8.82 5.51
C ILE A 6 -11.50 9.13 6.35
N GLY A 7 -12.69 8.87 5.81
CA GLY A 7 -13.95 9.10 6.52
C GLY A 7 -14.09 8.33 7.83
N LYS A 8 -13.62 7.08 7.88
CA LYS A 8 -13.59 6.28 9.11
C LYS A 8 -12.61 6.84 10.14
N GLU A 9 -11.41 7.23 9.71
CA GLU A 9 -10.35 7.75 10.59
C GLU A 9 -10.79 9.02 11.33
N ILE A 10 -11.50 9.92 10.62
CA ILE A 10 -11.98 11.18 11.21
C ILE A 10 -13.40 11.06 11.82
N ASN A 11 -13.97 9.85 11.88
CA ASN A 11 -15.35 9.60 12.32
C ASN A 11 -16.42 10.41 11.55
N GLN A 12 -16.19 10.73 10.28
CA GLN A 12 -17.10 11.50 9.42
C GLN A 12 -17.41 10.77 8.10
N LEU A 13 -17.49 9.43 8.12
CA LEU A 13 -17.73 8.63 6.92
C LEU A 13 -19.03 9.04 6.20
N SER A 14 -20.11 9.21 6.97
CA SER A 14 -21.42 9.61 6.43
C SER A 14 -21.37 10.98 5.74
N LEU A 15 -20.57 11.92 6.26
CA LEU A 15 -20.37 13.24 5.67
C LEU A 15 -19.66 13.13 4.31
N ILE A 16 -18.57 12.37 4.25
CA ILE A 16 -17.77 12.17 3.03
C ILE A 16 -18.54 11.37 1.97
N GLU A 17 -19.40 10.44 2.37
CA GLU A 17 -20.19 9.66 1.40
C GLU A 17 -21.41 10.43 0.88
N LYS A 18 -22.11 11.18 1.74
CA LYS A 18 -23.41 11.78 1.40
C LYS A 18 -23.33 13.27 1.03
N GLN A 19 -22.36 14.02 1.57
CA GLN A 19 -22.35 15.48 1.51
C GLN A 19 -21.13 16.07 0.79
N LEU A 20 -20.25 15.24 0.22
CA LEU A 20 -19.01 15.70 -0.43
C LEU A 20 -19.25 16.67 -1.60
N ALA A 21 -20.41 16.57 -2.27
CA ALA A 21 -20.82 17.51 -3.32
C ALA A 21 -20.96 18.95 -2.83
N LYS A 22 -21.21 19.17 -1.53
CA LYS A 22 -21.33 20.49 -0.91
C LYS A 22 -19.98 21.06 -0.45
N LEU A 23 -18.90 20.27 -0.53
CA LEU A 23 -17.56 20.63 -0.09
C LEU A 23 -16.58 20.53 -1.26
N PRO A 24 -16.69 21.37 -2.30
CA PRO A 24 -15.92 21.21 -3.54
C PRO A 24 -14.40 21.29 -3.33
N MET A 25 -13.93 22.16 -2.41
CA MET A 25 -12.52 22.27 -2.08
C MET A 25 -12.00 21.01 -1.38
N THR A 26 -12.75 20.48 -0.39
CA THR A 26 -12.39 19.25 0.32
C THR A 26 -12.45 18.05 -0.61
N LYS A 27 -13.45 17.98 -1.49
CA LYS A 27 -13.59 16.95 -2.52
C LYS A 27 -12.35 16.89 -3.39
N LYS A 28 -11.95 18.04 -3.95
CA LYS A 28 -10.77 18.15 -4.80
C LYS A 28 -9.51 17.69 -4.07
N TYR A 29 -9.29 18.18 -2.85
CA TYR A 29 -8.15 17.77 -2.04
C TYR A 29 -8.11 16.26 -1.78
N ILE A 30 -9.25 15.66 -1.41
CA ILE A 30 -9.36 14.22 -1.18
C ILE A 30 -9.06 13.45 -2.47
N GLU A 31 -9.62 13.86 -3.61
CA GLU A 31 -9.40 13.20 -4.91
C GLU A 31 -7.94 13.27 -5.37
N GLU A 32 -7.24 14.37 -5.08
CA GLU A 32 -5.80 14.52 -5.37
C GLU A 32 -4.91 13.62 -4.50
N HIS A 33 -5.39 13.17 -3.33
CA HIS A 33 -4.60 12.40 -2.35
C HIS A 33 -5.11 10.97 -2.14
N ILE A 34 -6.09 10.51 -2.92
CA ILE A 34 -6.56 9.12 -2.88
C ILE A 34 -5.64 8.24 -3.72
N GLU A 35 -5.29 7.08 -3.17
CA GLU A 35 -4.64 6.00 -3.89
C GLU A 35 -5.65 5.27 -4.79
N SER A 36 -5.24 4.88 -5.99
CA SER A 36 -5.94 3.84 -6.74
C SER A 36 -5.91 2.51 -5.97
N ARG A 37 -6.75 1.57 -6.40
CA ARG A 37 -6.76 0.21 -5.81
C ARG A 37 -5.40 -0.46 -6.00
N GLU A 38 -4.78 -0.26 -7.16
CA GLU A 38 -3.51 -0.86 -7.54
C GLU A 38 -2.35 -0.21 -6.79
N GLU A 39 -2.35 1.11 -6.63
CA GLU A 39 -1.37 1.83 -5.80
C GLU A 39 -1.43 1.37 -4.33
N PHE A 40 -2.64 1.19 -3.80
CA PHE A 40 -2.83 0.66 -2.45
C PHE A 40 -2.29 -0.76 -2.31
N GLN A 41 -2.51 -1.63 -3.30
CA GLN A 41 -1.95 -2.98 -3.32
C GLN A 41 -0.42 -2.95 -3.39
N ILE A 42 0.17 -2.13 -4.26
CA ILE A 42 1.62 -1.94 -4.38
C ILE A 42 2.23 -1.47 -3.07
N ARG A 43 1.58 -0.52 -2.37
CA ARG A 43 2.04 -0.05 -1.06
C ARG A 43 2.05 -1.18 -0.02
N ARG A 44 1.03 -2.04 -0.03
CA ARG A 44 0.97 -3.22 0.86
C ARG A 44 2.03 -4.26 0.54
N ILE A 45 2.36 -4.47 -0.74
CA ILE A 45 3.48 -5.32 -1.17
C ILE A 45 4.78 -4.81 -0.55
N LYS A 46 5.10 -3.53 -0.77
CA LYS A 46 6.31 -2.91 -0.23
C LYS A 46 6.39 -3.02 1.29
N TRP A 47 5.28 -2.80 1.98
CA TRP A 47 5.19 -2.97 3.43
C TRP A 47 5.43 -4.43 3.84
N ALA A 48 4.83 -5.40 3.15
CA ALA A 48 4.99 -6.83 3.45
C ALA A 48 6.43 -7.30 3.25
N CYS A 49 7.10 -6.91 2.15
CA CYS A 49 8.51 -7.19 1.93
C CYS A 49 9.38 -6.57 3.04
N ARG A 50 9.15 -5.29 3.38
CA ARG A 50 9.88 -4.64 4.48
C ARG A 50 9.69 -5.36 5.81
N ALA A 51 8.47 -5.75 6.13
CA ALA A 51 8.13 -6.43 7.37
C ALA A 51 8.77 -7.83 7.46
N LEU A 52 8.80 -8.58 6.36
CA LEU A 52 9.50 -9.87 6.30
C LEU A 52 11.01 -9.71 6.48
N ALA A 53 11.62 -8.73 5.79
CA ALA A 53 13.04 -8.44 5.98
C ALA A 53 13.39 -7.91 7.37
N VAL A 54 12.50 -7.20 8.07
CA VAL A 54 12.73 -6.81 9.48
C VAL A 54 12.69 -8.03 10.42
N LYS A 55 11.94 -9.07 10.06
CA LYS A 55 11.86 -10.32 10.81
C LYS A 55 12.95 -11.34 10.41
N ASP A 56 13.88 -10.95 9.55
CA ASP A 56 14.90 -11.84 8.98
C ASP A 56 14.31 -13.09 8.31
N GLU A 57 13.10 -12.95 7.75
CA GLU A 57 12.43 -14.03 7.02
C GLU A 57 12.70 -13.94 5.52
N GLU A 58 12.86 -15.10 4.88
CA GLU A 58 12.97 -15.18 3.43
C GLU A 58 11.74 -14.56 2.73
N ILE A 59 12.00 -13.64 1.81
CA ILE A 59 10.98 -12.93 1.03
C ILE A 59 10.55 -13.82 -0.15
N MET A 60 9.55 -14.65 0.12
CA MET A 60 8.90 -15.51 -0.87
C MET A 60 7.55 -14.93 -1.31
N GLU A 61 7.22 -15.08 -2.60
CA GLU A 61 6.03 -14.48 -3.20
C GLU A 61 4.74 -14.82 -2.42
N TRP A 62 4.55 -16.08 -2.06
CA TRP A 62 3.38 -16.52 -1.31
C TRP A 62 3.29 -15.87 0.09
N LYS A 63 4.43 -15.65 0.77
CA LYS A 63 4.47 -14.98 2.08
C LYS A 63 4.09 -13.52 1.93
N VAL A 64 4.66 -12.84 0.94
CA VAL A 64 4.36 -11.45 0.62
C VAL A 64 2.88 -11.30 0.28
N ARG A 65 2.33 -12.15 -0.59
CA ARG A 65 0.90 -12.14 -0.94
C ARG A 65 0.01 -12.33 0.27
N ARG A 66 0.33 -13.29 1.14
CA ARG A 66 -0.43 -13.58 2.37
C ARG A 66 -0.42 -12.38 3.32
N LEU A 67 0.75 -11.80 3.56
CA LEU A 67 0.91 -10.65 4.47
C LEU A 67 0.31 -9.36 3.88
N ALA A 68 0.47 -9.15 2.58
CA ALA A 68 -0.13 -8.04 1.84
C ALA A 68 -1.63 -8.24 1.56
N GLY A 69 -2.21 -9.40 1.87
CA GLY A 69 -3.62 -9.73 1.62
C GLY A 69 -4.01 -9.58 0.15
N ILE A 70 -3.14 -10.03 -0.75
CA ILE A 70 -3.32 -9.94 -2.21
C ILE A 70 -3.72 -11.31 -2.76
N ARG A 71 -4.77 -11.32 -3.59
CA ARG A 71 -5.26 -12.51 -4.31
C ARG A 71 -4.39 -12.78 -5.54
N ASP A 72 -4.54 -13.96 -6.13
CA ASP A 72 -3.79 -14.32 -7.34
C ASP A 72 -4.27 -13.56 -8.58
N ASP A 73 -5.58 -13.28 -8.63
CA ASP A 73 -6.19 -12.43 -9.65
C ASP A 73 -6.04 -10.95 -9.29
N VAL A 74 -4.93 -10.37 -9.76
CA VAL A 74 -4.62 -8.94 -9.65
C VAL A 74 -4.18 -8.38 -10.99
N ASP A 75 -4.36 -7.07 -11.12
CA ASP A 75 -3.93 -6.32 -12.29
C ASP A 75 -2.45 -6.54 -12.61
N LYS A 76 -2.13 -6.57 -13.91
CA LYS A 76 -0.79 -6.82 -14.43
C LYS A 76 0.27 -5.91 -13.79
N GLN A 77 -0.07 -4.64 -13.56
CA GLN A 77 0.84 -3.67 -12.92
C GLN A 77 1.22 -4.07 -11.49
N VAL A 78 0.29 -4.66 -10.73
CA VAL A 78 0.50 -5.07 -9.34
C VAL A 78 1.36 -6.33 -9.29
N LYS A 79 1.13 -7.26 -10.23
CA LYS A 79 1.97 -8.45 -10.39
C LYS A 79 3.42 -8.08 -10.73
N ILE A 80 3.62 -7.18 -11.69
CA ILE A 80 4.96 -6.68 -12.05
C ILE A 80 5.63 -6.01 -10.84
N ALA A 81 4.91 -5.19 -10.09
CA ALA A 81 5.43 -4.53 -8.90
C ALA A 81 5.81 -5.54 -7.80
N LEU A 82 5.04 -6.61 -7.63
CA LEU A 82 5.34 -7.71 -6.70
C LEU A 82 6.65 -8.41 -7.05
N GLU A 83 6.78 -8.85 -8.30
CA GLU A 83 7.98 -9.53 -8.79
C GLU A 83 9.22 -8.63 -8.68
N LYS A 84 9.09 -7.36 -9.08
CA LYS A 84 10.17 -6.37 -8.97
C LYS A 84 10.59 -6.15 -7.52
N GLU A 85 9.65 -5.98 -6.60
CA GLU A 85 9.98 -5.74 -5.20
C GLU A 85 10.68 -6.96 -4.57
N ILE A 86 10.18 -8.18 -4.83
CA ILE A 86 10.84 -9.41 -4.37
C ILE A 86 12.27 -9.51 -4.92
N LEU A 87 12.46 -9.20 -6.22
CA LEU A 87 13.78 -9.21 -6.84
C LEU A 87 14.73 -8.19 -6.18
N ASN A 88 14.25 -6.99 -5.86
CA ASN A 88 15.06 -5.98 -5.17
C ASN A 88 15.64 -6.52 -3.85
N TYR A 89 14.86 -7.28 -3.09
CA TYR A 89 15.34 -7.90 -1.84
C TYR A 89 16.15 -9.18 -2.04
N LYS A 90 16.12 -9.80 -3.23
CA LYS A 90 16.97 -10.97 -3.56
C LYS A 90 18.32 -10.56 -4.12
N VAL A 91 18.40 -9.42 -4.80
CA VAL A 91 19.64 -8.89 -5.40
C VAL A 91 20.43 -8.06 -4.37
N GLY A 92 19.75 -7.43 -3.41
CA GLY A 92 20.38 -6.79 -2.26
C GLY A 92 20.66 -7.78 -1.15
N ASP A 93 21.75 -8.54 -1.24
CA ASP A 93 22.34 -9.17 -0.07
C ASP A 93 22.96 -8.06 0.81
N GLN A 94 22.46 -7.95 2.05
CA GLN A 94 22.94 -7.07 3.13
C GLN A 94 23.13 -5.57 2.83
N ASP A 95 22.05 -4.81 2.64
CA ASP A 95 22.07 -3.36 2.96
C ASP A 95 21.10 -3.09 4.13
N THR A 96 21.61 -3.35 5.33
CA THR A 96 20.96 -3.12 6.64
C THR A 96 20.80 -1.65 7.03
N GLU A 97 21.07 -0.65 6.17
CA GLU A 97 21.16 0.75 6.61
C GLU A 97 20.00 1.70 6.22
N ASN A 98 19.11 1.36 5.30
CA ASN A 98 18.06 2.32 4.88
C ASN A 98 16.70 2.22 5.59
N LYS A 99 16.60 1.48 6.71
CA LYS A 99 15.32 1.29 7.44
C LYS A 99 15.16 2.11 8.72
N THR A 100 16.16 2.91 9.12
CA THR A 100 16.11 3.63 10.41
C THR A 100 15.61 5.08 10.31
N MET A 101 15.51 5.69 9.11
CA MET A 101 15.22 7.13 9.00
C MET A 101 14.20 7.47 7.91
N ALA A 102 12.95 7.09 8.11
CA ALA A 102 11.83 7.75 7.44
C ALA A 102 10.64 7.80 8.40
N PHE A 103 10.73 8.76 9.33
CA PHE A 103 9.62 9.25 10.14
C PHE A 103 8.64 10.02 9.25
#